data_AF-A0A916RC47-F1
#
_entry.id   AF-A0A916RC47-F1
#
_cell.length_a   1.000
_cell.length_b   1.000
_cell.length_c   1.000
_cell.angle_alpha   90.00
_cell.angle_beta   90.00
_cell.angle_gamma   90.00
#
_symmetry.space_group_name_H-M   'P 1'
#
loop_
_entity.id
_entity.type
_entity.pdbx_description
1 polymer ?
#
loop_
_entity_poly.entity_id
_entity_poly.type
_entity_poly.pdbx_seq_one_letter_code
_entity_poly.pdbx_strand_id
1 'polypeptide(L)'
;MAERIARDRLDQIYELRLLTEPRLAALAANNISDNDRDELVSIAAEMLSEISPQMPEAYARFSRLDEAFHRKIATLSGNQVIADALADLHIHVHLFRLSQPQTAISDAILEHRRLVKAITEHDAKAAEKAMEEHILLSRSRFIEGGAISDFWPRRQKNEESHVKRCHESDAGSQTDP
;
A
#
# COMPACT_ATOMS: atom_id res chain seq x y z
N MET A 1 -4.95 6.55 28.03
CA MET A 1 -5.18 7.65 27.07
C MET A 1 -4.10 7.69 25.99
N ALA A 2 -2.81 7.69 26.34
CA ALA A 2 -1.71 7.67 25.37
C ALA A 2 -1.76 6.48 24.39
N GLU A 3 -2.05 5.26 24.88
CA GLU A 3 -2.20 4.08 24.03
C GLU A 3 -3.34 4.17 23.00
N ARG A 4 -4.42 4.90 23.32
CA ARG A 4 -5.54 5.10 22.39
C ARG A 4 -5.15 6.07 21.27
N ILE A 5 -4.51 7.18 21.62
CA ILE A 5 -3.99 8.17 20.65
C ILE A 5 -2.96 7.52 19.71
N ALA A 6 -2.11 6.63 20.24
CA ALA A 6 -1.16 5.87 19.44
C ALA A 6 -1.86 4.95 18.43
N ARG A 7 -2.92 4.23 18.85
CA ARG A 7 -3.73 3.39 17.94
C ARG A 7 -4.48 4.21 16.89
N ASP A 8 -5.13 5.30 17.28
CA ASP A 8 -5.86 6.17 16.34
C ASP A 8 -4.92 6.74 15.26
N ARG A 9 -3.69 7.10 15.64
CA ARG A 9 -2.67 7.58 14.70
C ARG A 9 -2.15 6.46 13.79
N LEU A 10 -1.97 5.25 14.30
CA LEU A 10 -1.57 4.10 13.49
C LEU A 10 -2.63 3.78 12.43
N ASP A 11 -3.91 3.83 12.81
CA ASP A 11 -5.01 3.65 11.87
C ASP A 11 -5.01 4.68 10.74
N GLN A 12 -4.81 5.96 11.07
CA GLN A 12 -4.71 7.04 10.06
C GLN A 12 -3.52 6.84 9.12
N ILE A 13 -2.40 6.30 9.62
CA ILE A 13 -1.27 5.93 8.76
C ILE A 13 -1.70 4.83 7.79
N TYR A 14 -2.34 3.76 8.26
CA TYR A 14 -2.80 2.68 7.39
C TYR A 14 -3.85 3.15 6.36
N GLU A 15 -4.72 4.08 6.72
CA GLU A 15 -5.66 4.70 5.78
C GLU A 15 -4.93 5.42 4.64
N LEU A 16 -3.94 6.26 4.98
CA LEU A 16 -3.15 6.95 3.97
C LEU A 16 -2.38 5.97 3.07
N ARG A 17 -1.80 4.91 3.67
CA ARG A 17 -1.12 3.86 2.92
C ARG A 17 -2.06 3.17 1.94
N LEU A 18 -3.27 2.79 2.35
CA LEU A 18 -4.29 2.18 1.48
C LEU A 18 -4.76 3.11 0.36
N LEU A 19 -4.84 4.42 0.61
CA LEU A 19 -5.21 5.41 -0.42
C LEU A 19 -4.10 5.65 -1.45
N THR A 20 -2.84 5.34 -1.13
CA THR A 20 -1.69 5.75 -1.95
C THR A 20 -0.93 4.57 -2.52
N GLU A 21 -0.35 3.72 -1.67
CA GLU A 21 0.60 2.67 -2.07
C GLU A 21 0.05 1.70 -3.13
N PRO A 22 -1.21 1.24 -3.11
CA PRO A 22 -1.75 0.39 -4.18
C PRO A 22 -1.67 1.04 -5.56
N ARG A 23 -2.04 2.31 -5.64
CA ARG A 23 -1.95 3.06 -6.90
C ARG A 23 -0.50 3.27 -7.33
N LEU A 24 0.41 3.52 -6.38
CA LEU A 24 1.84 3.65 -6.69
C LEU A 24 2.43 2.34 -7.20
N ALA A 25 2.01 1.19 -6.66
CA ALA A 25 2.44 -0.13 -7.14
C ALA A 25 1.97 -0.39 -8.58
N ALA A 26 0.74 -0.02 -8.91
CA ALA A 26 0.23 -0.07 -10.29
C ALA A 26 1.06 0.79 -11.24
N LEU A 27 1.40 2.01 -10.84
CA LEU A 27 2.24 2.92 -11.61
C LEU A 27 3.68 2.41 -11.74
N ALA A 28 4.25 1.85 -10.67
CA ALA A 28 5.56 1.24 -10.68
C ALA A 28 5.64 0.09 -11.70
N ALA A 29 4.62 -0.77 -11.77
CA ALA A 29 4.54 -1.84 -12.76
C ALA A 29 4.56 -1.31 -14.21
N ASN A 30 3.94 -0.15 -14.46
CA ASN A 30 3.95 0.47 -15.79
C ASN A 30 5.31 1.12 -16.13
N ASN A 31 6.06 1.57 -15.13
CA ASN A 31 7.24 2.42 -15.31
C ASN A 31 8.58 1.68 -15.12
N ILE A 32 8.58 0.49 -14.52
CA ILE A 32 9.81 -0.19 -14.10
C ILE A 32 10.74 -0.48 -15.28
N SER A 33 12.01 -0.10 -15.15
CA SER A 33 13.07 -0.45 -16.10
C SER A 33 13.75 -1.78 -15.72
N ASP A 34 14.58 -2.33 -16.62
CA ASP A 34 15.35 -3.54 -16.31
C ASP A 34 16.36 -3.33 -15.17
N ASN A 35 16.99 -2.15 -15.08
CA ASN A 35 17.87 -1.84 -13.95
C ASN A 35 17.08 -1.75 -12.63
N ASP A 36 15.90 -1.14 -12.66
CA ASP A 36 15.03 -1.03 -11.49
C ASP A 36 14.49 -2.39 -11.03
N ARG A 37 14.23 -3.30 -11.98
CA ARG A 37 13.83 -4.68 -11.72
C ARG A 37 14.89 -5.40 -10.89
N ASP A 38 16.16 -5.31 -11.28
CA ASP A 38 17.25 -5.98 -10.57
C ASP A 38 17.39 -5.45 -9.13
N GLU A 39 17.30 -4.12 -8.96
CA GLU A 39 17.34 -3.50 -7.63
C GLU A 39 16.15 -3.93 -6.75
N LEU A 40 14.93 -3.93 -7.29
CA LEU A 40 13.73 -4.32 -6.55
C LEU A 40 13.77 -5.79 -6.14
N VAL A 41 14.23 -6.66 -7.04
CA VAL A 41 14.44 -8.10 -6.78
C VAL A 41 15.51 -8.29 -5.71
N SER A 42 16.62 -7.54 -5.77
CA SER A 42 17.70 -7.61 -4.78
C SER A 42 17.21 -7.27 -3.38
N ILE A 43 16.47 -6.17 -3.23
CA ILE A 43 15.90 -5.76 -1.93
C ILE A 43 15.01 -6.88 -1.36
N ALA A 44 14.14 -7.48 -2.18
CA ALA A 44 13.26 -8.55 -1.75
C ALA A 44 14.02 -9.86 -1.42
N ALA A 45 15.09 -10.16 -2.16
CA ALA A 45 15.97 -11.29 -1.86
C ALA A 45 16.73 -11.10 -0.53
N GLU A 46 17.14 -9.88 -0.23
CA GLU A 46 17.76 -9.55 1.07
C GLU A 46 16.80 -9.70 2.25
N MET A 47 15.49 -9.49 2.04
CA MET A 47 14.48 -9.77 3.06
C MET A 47 14.33 -11.28 3.34
N LEU A 48 14.58 -12.11 2.33
CA LEU A 48 14.55 -13.57 2.43
C LEU A 48 15.81 -14.16 3.08
N SER A 49 16.95 -13.47 3.00
CA SER A 49 18.23 -13.98 3.52
C SER A 49 18.19 -14.08 5.04
N GLU A 50 18.25 -15.31 5.56
CA GLU A 50 18.28 -15.75 6.97
C GLU A 50 18.05 -14.66 8.03
N ILE A 51 16.78 -14.32 8.23
CA ILE A 51 16.35 -13.69 9.47
C ILE A 51 16.21 -14.83 10.48
N SER A 52 17.24 -15.08 11.29
CA SER A 52 17.07 -15.91 12.49
C SER A 52 16.06 -15.19 13.40
N PRO A 53 14.86 -15.76 13.64
CA PRO A 53 13.82 -15.12 14.45
C PRO A 53 14.19 -14.96 15.93
N GLN A 54 15.41 -15.34 16.31
CA GLN A 54 15.93 -15.26 17.66
C GLN A 54 16.81 -14.01 17.88
N MET A 55 17.10 -13.23 16.84
CA MET A 55 18.04 -12.10 16.90
C MET A 55 17.30 -10.76 16.72
N PRO A 56 17.29 -9.86 17.71
CA PRO A 56 16.71 -8.51 17.59
C PRO A 56 17.22 -7.72 16.37
N GLU A 57 18.46 -7.94 15.96
CA GLU A 57 19.08 -7.31 14.79
C GLU A 57 18.38 -7.71 13.48
N ALA A 58 17.81 -8.91 13.43
CA ALA A 58 17.12 -9.41 12.26
C ALA A 58 15.83 -8.64 11.98
N TYR A 59 15.13 -8.22 13.05
CA TYR A 59 13.94 -7.36 12.96
C TYR A 59 14.27 -5.96 12.46
N ALA A 60 15.31 -5.35 13.02
CA ALA A 60 15.76 -4.02 12.60
C ALA A 60 16.26 -4.01 11.15
N ARG A 61 16.92 -5.09 10.72
CA ARG A 61 17.31 -5.28 9.31
C ARG A 61 16.08 -5.42 8.41
N PHE A 62 15.13 -6.28 8.76
CA PHE A 62 13.89 -6.45 8.00
C PHE A 62 13.14 -5.13 7.85
N SER A 63 13.00 -4.36 8.93
CA SER A 63 12.30 -3.08 8.90
C SER A 63 12.94 -2.06 7.96
N ARG A 64 14.28 -1.99 7.92
CA ARG A 64 14.99 -1.11 6.97
C ARG A 64 14.79 -1.56 5.52
N LEU A 65 14.77 -2.87 5.28
CA LEU A 65 14.49 -3.41 3.96
C LEU A 65 13.03 -3.14 3.54
N ASP A 66 12.07 -3.29 4.46
CA ASP A 66 10.64 -3.01 4.25
C ASP A 66 10.43 -1.56 3.83
N GLU A 67 11.03 -0.60 4.54
CA GLU A 67 11.04 0.81 4.16
C GLU A 67 11.68 1.04 2.79
N ALA A 68 12.86 0.45 2.54
CA ALA A 68 13.56 0.61 1.26
C ALA A 68 12.73 0.06 0.09
N PHE A 69 12.01 -1.03 0.30
CA PHE A 69 11.13 -1.64 -0.69
C PHE A 69 9.94 -0.74 -1.03
N HIS A 70 9.21 -0.26 -0.02
CA HIS A 70 8.09 0.67 -0.21
C HIS A 70 8.53 1.97 -0.87
N ARG A 71 9.68 2.52 -0.44
CA ARG A 71 10.26 3.71 -1.06
C ARG A 71 10.64 3.46 -2.52
N LYS A 72 11.25 2.32 -2.86
CA LYS A 72 11.57 1.98 -4.26
C LYS A 72 10.30 1.94 -5.11
N ILE A 73 9.25 1.26 -4.67
CA ILE A 73 7.96 1.22 -5.39
C ILE A 73 7.40 2.64 -5.57
N ALA A 74 7.39 3.45 -4.52
CA ALA A 74 6.90 4.82 -4.59
C ALA A 74 7.71 5.68 -5.57
N THR A 75 9.03 5.56 -5.59
CA THR A 75 9.89 6.28 -6.57
C THR A 75 9.63 5.82 -8.00
N LEU A 76 9.42 4.51 -8.23
CA LEU A 76 9.10 3.96 -9.55
C LEU A 76 7.76 4.46 -10.09
N SER A 77 6.83 4.86 -9.22
CA SER A 77 5.56 5.47 -9.65
C SER A 77 5.72 6.81 -10.38
N GLY A 78 6.88 7.48 -10.21
CA GLY A 78 7.14 8.82 -10.72
C GLY A 78 6.56 9.95 -9.85
N ASN A 79 5.86 9.64 -8.75
CA ASN A 79 5.32 10.65 -7.85
C ASN A 79 6.23 10.87 -6.62
N GLN A 80 7.24 11.73 -6.79
CA GLN A 80 8.24 12.00 -5.75
C GLN A 80 7.62 12.59 -4.48
N VAL A 81 6.59 13.44 -4.60
CA VAL A 81 5.93 14.07 -3.44
C VAL A 81 5.31 13.02 -2.52
N ILE A 82 4.64 12.01 -3.09
CA ILE A 82 4.07 10.90 -2.29
C ILE A 82 5.19 10.00 -1.76
N ALA A 83 6.25 9.75 -2.54
CA ALA A 83 7.39 8.95 -2.08
C ALA A 83 8.05 9.55 -0.84
N ASP A 84 8.26 10.86 -0.81
CA ASP A 84 8.83 11.58 0.33
C ASP A 84 7.90 11.52 1.55
N ALA A 85 6.60 11.77 1.35
CA ALA A 85 5.61 11.68 2.41
C ALA A 85 5.52 10.26 3.02
N LEU A 86 5.61 9.22 2.19
CA LEU A 86 5.62 7.83 2.66
C LEU A 86 6.90 7.46 3.42
N ALA A 87 8.06 8.02 3.06
CA ALA A 87 9.30 7.79 3.78
C ALA A 87 9.19 8.30 5.23
N ASP A 88 8.64 9.49 5.45
CA ASP A 88 8.43 10.05 6.79
C ASP A 88 7.46 9.20 7.63
N LEU A 89 6.45 8.59 6.99
CA LEU A 89 5.45 7.77 7.68
C LEU A 89 5.97 6.38 8.05
N HIS A 90 6.89 5.82 7.27
CA HIS A 90 7.45 4.49 7.55
C HIS A 90 8.18 4.42 8.89
N ILE A 91 8.74 5.54 9.37
CA ILE A 91 9.33 5.65 10.71
C ILE A 91 8.29 5.31 11.79
N HIS A 92 7.06 5.80 11.64
CA HIS A 92 6.00 5.52 12.59
C HIS A 92 5.58 4.05 12.55
N VAL A 93 5.42 3.47 11.36
CA VAL A 93 5.12 2.04 11.20
C VAL A 93 6.21 1.18 11.83
N HIS A 94 7.49 1.55 11.65
CA HIS A 94 8.64 0.86 12.23
C HIS A 94 8.63 0.87 13.76
N LEU A 95 8.35 2.02 14.38
CA LEU A 95 8.29 2.14 15.84
C LEU A 95 7.18 1.25 16.45
N PHE A 96 6.02 1.16 15.80
CA PHE A 96 4.99 0.22 16.23
C PHE A 96 5.44 -1.23 16.07
N ARG A 97 6.08 -1.55 14.95
CA ARG A 97 6.63 -2.85 14.63
C ARG A 97 7.60 -3.37 15.71
N LEU A 98 8.54 -2.54 16.17
CA LEU A 98 9.49 -2.88 17.25
C LEU A 98 8.83 -3.24 18.60
N SER A 99 7.57 -2.87 18.80
CA SER A 99 6.84 -3.16 20.04
C SER A 99 6.11 -4.52 20.04
N GLN A 100 6.26 -5.34 18.98
CA GLN A 100 5.40 -6.51 18.71
C GLN A 100 6.17 -7.82 18.49
N PRO A 101 5.50 -9.00 18.61
CA PRO A 101 6.13 -10.31 18.43
C PRO A 101 6.70 -10.56 17.02
N GLN A 102 7.81 -11.29 16.94
CA GLN A 102 8.59 -11.50 15.70
C GLN A 102 7.94 -12.45 14.66
N THR A 103 6.82 -13.09 14.97
CA THR A 103 6.12 -14.04 14.09
C THR A 103 5.55 -13.39 12.81
N ALA A 104 5.45 -12.07 12.77
CA ALA A 104 4.91 -11.30 11.64
C ALA A 104 5.81 -11.23 10.40
N ILE A 105 7.10 -11.60 10.50
CA ILE A 105 8.09 -11.37 9.43
C ILE A 105 7.90 -12.34 8.24
N SER A 106 7.64 -13.63 8.50
CA SER A 106 7.58 -14.65 7.44
C SER A 106 6.46 -14.40 6.43
N ASP A 107 5.31 -13.93 6.91
CA ASP A 107 4.15 -13.68 6.06
C ASP A 107 4.36 -12.46 5.16
N ALA A 108 4.96 -11.39 5.72
CA ALA A 108 5.28 -10.18 4.98
C ALA A 108 6.27 -10.44 3.83
N ILE A 109 7.21 -11.37 4.02
CA ILE A 109 8.12 -11.79 2.96
C ILE A 109 7.36 -12.44 1.79
N LEU A 110 6.36 -13.29 2.07
CA LEU A 110 5.55 -13.92 1.02
C LEU A 110 4.71 -12.88 0.26
N GLU A 111 4.22 -11.86 0.95
CA GLU A 111 3.51 -10.72 0.35
C GLU A 111 4.42 -9.91 -0.58
N HIS A 112 5.63 -9.55 -0.13
CA HIS A 112 6.61 -8.83 -0.97
C HIS A 112 6.96 -9.61 -2.24
N ARG A 113 7.08 -10.94 -2.18
CA ARG A 113 7.32 -11.76 -3.37
C ARG A 113 6.20 -11.65 -4.42
N ARG A 114 4.93 -11.59 -3.98
CA ARG A 114 3.79 -11.40 -4.89
C ARG A 114 3.85 -10.03 -5.56
N LEU A 115 4.18 -9.00 -4.78
CA LEU A 115 4.37 -7.63 -5.26
C LEU A 115 5.48 -7.54 -6.31
N VAL A 116 6.67 -8.08 -6.01
CA VAL A 116 7.79 -8.11 -6.97
C VAL A 116 7.37 -8.81 -8.26
N LYS A 117 6.74 -9.98 -8.17
CA LYS A 117 6.29 -10.71 -9.35
C LYS A 117 5.35 -9.85 -10.20
N ALA A 118 4.32 -9.26 -9.60
CA ALA A 118 3.35 -8.46 -10.33
C ALA A 118 3.98 -7.21 -11.00
N ILE A 119 4.85 -6.49 -10.27
CA ILE A 119 5.53 -5.30 -10.78
C ILE A 119 6.48 -5.69 -11.92
N THR A 120 7.28 -6.73 -11.74
CA THR A 120 8.28 -7.16 -12.73
C THR A 120 7.65 -7.83 -13.96
N GLU A 121 6.44 -8.34 -13.86
CA GLU A 121 5.66 -8.81 -15.02
C GLU A 121 4.86 -7.70 -15.71
N HIS A 122 5.01 -6.44 -15.27
CA HIS A 122 4.25 -5.29 -15.77
C HIS A 122 2.72 -5.45 -15.60
N ASP A 123 2.26 -6.23 -14.62
CA ASP A 123 0.84 -6.38 -14.32
C ASP A 123 0.41 -5.35 -13.26
N ALA A 124 0.00 -4.18 -13.74
CA ALA A 124 -0.42 -3.07 -12.89
C ALA A 124 -1.61 -3.43 -11.97
N LYS A 125 -2.57 -4.24 -12.45
CA LYS A 125 -3.74 -4.63 -11.65
C LYS A 125 -3.36 -5.62 -10.55
N ALA A 126 -2.51 -6.58 -10.87
CA ALA A 126 -2.00 -7.50 -9.86
C ALA A 126 -1.12 -6.79 -8.84
N ALA A 127 -0.32 -5.79 -9.26
CA ALA A 127 0.52 -5.00 -8.37
C ALA A 127 -0.32 -4.16 -7.38
N GLU A 128 -1.37 -3.50 -7.89
CA GLU A 128 -2.33 -2.76 -7.05
C GLU A 128 -2.95 -3.65 -5.98
N LYS A 129 -3.52 -4.78 -6.40
CA LYS A 129 -4.18 -5.73 -5.51
C LYS A 129 -3.21 -6.34 -4.49
N ALA A 130 -2.02 -6.74 -4.93
CA ALA A 130 -1.02 -7.33 -4.03
C ALA A 130 -0.54 -6.32 -2.97
N MET A 131 -0.46 -5.04 -3.31
CA MET A 131 -0.09 -3.98 -2.36
C MET A 131 -1.22 -3.71 -1.36
N GLU A 132 -2.47 -3.64 -1.83
CA GLU A 132 -3.63 -3.51 -0.96
C GLU A 132 -3.70 -4.66 0.05
N GLU A 133 -3.58 -5.90 -0.41
CA GLU A 133 -3.57 -7.10 0.44
C GLU A 133 -2.41 -7.05 1.46
N HIS A 134 -1.21 -6.68 1.04
CA HIS A 134 -0.05 -6.52 1.92
C HIS A 134 -0.31 -5.51 3.05
N ILE A 135 -0.89 -4.35 2.73
CA ILE A 135 -1.17 -3.31 3.73
C ILE A 135 -2.26 -3.77 4.70
N LEU A 136 -3.30 -4.46 4.21
CA LEU A 136 -4.37 -5.00 5.07
C LEU A 136 -3.86 -6.09 6.02
N LEU A 137 -3.03 -7.00 5.52
CA LEU A 137 -2.39 -8.04 6.34
C LEU A 137 -1.37 -7.44 7.31
N SER A 138 -0.65 -6.40 6.88
CA SER A 138 0.21 -5.60 7.76
C SER A 138 -0.61 -5.00 8.90
N ARG A 139 -1.75 -4.37 8.61
CA ARG A 139 -2.63 -3.76 9.62
C ARG A 139 -3.19 -4.79 10.61
N SER A 140 -3.67 -5.94 10.13
CA SER A 140 -4.31 -6.95 10.98
C SER A 140 -3.35 -7.56 12.02
N ARG A 141 -2.04 -7.52 11.77
CA ARG A 141 -1.01 -7.91 12.75
C ARG A 141 -0.92 -6.97 13.94
N PHE A 142 -1.38 -5.73 13.80
CA PHE A 142 -1.25 -4.69 14.82
C PHE A 142 -2.59 -4.27 15.44
N ILE A 143 -3.69 -4.48 14.72
CA ILE A 143 -5.02 -3.97 15.08
C ILE A 143 -6.02 -5.13 14.99
N GLU A 144 -6.36 -5.73 16.12
CA GLU A 144 -7.46 -6.70 16.21
C GLU A 144 -8.82 -5.98 16.20
N GLY A 145 -9.77 -6.47 15.39
CA GLY A 145 -11.20 -6.19 15.58
C GLY A 145 -11.80 -4.92 14.97
N GLY A 146 -11.15 -4.23 14.03
CA GLY A 146 -11.74 -3.08 13.32
C GLY A 146 -11.76 -3.28 11.81
N ALA A 147 -12.95 -3.32 11.19
CA ALA A 147 -13.09 -3.42 9.75
C ALA A 147 -12.75 -2.08 9.08
N ILE A 148 -11.98 -2.11 7.99
CA ILE A 148 -11.72 -0.92 7.14
C ILE A 148 -13.02 -0.28 6.62
N SER A 149 -14.11 -1.04 6.54
CA SER A 149 -15.43 -0.54 6.15
C SER A 149 -16.01 0.50 7.10
N ASP A 150 -15.52 0.54 8.34
CA ASP A 150 -15.98 1.49 9.35
C ASP A 150 -15.30 2.86 9.18
N PHE A 151 -14.23 2.93 8.37
CA PHE A 151 -13.47 4.15 8.09
C PHE A 151 -14.04 4.97 6.93
N TRP A 152 -14.55 4.32 5.88
CA TRP A 152 -15.14 5.02 4.75
C TRP A 152 -16.63 5.27 5.03
N PRO A 153 -17.09 6.53 5.23
CA PRO A 153 -18.52 6.78 5.27
C PRO A 153 -19.07 6.35 3.91
N ARG A 154 -19.83 5.25 3.88
CA ARG A 154 -20.46 4.63 2.69
C ARG A 154 -20.62 5.61 1.52
N ARG A 155 -19.61 5.79 0.65
CA ARG A 155 -19.82 6.44 -0.66
C ARG A 155 -20.50 5.44 -1.58
N GLN A 156 -21.68 4.96 -1.25
CA GLN A 156 -22.60 4.30 -2.19
C GLN A 156 -24.01 4.37 -1.60
N LYS A 157 -24.71 5.48 -1.86
CA LYS A 157 -26.16 5.50 -2.15
C LYS A 157 -26.63 6.72 -2.98
N ASN A 158 -25.78 7.72 -3.27
CA ASN A 158 -26.27 8.97 -3.88
C ASN A 158 -25.74 9.28 -5.30
N GLU A 159 -24.80 8.51 -5.87
CA GLU A 159 -24.23 8.82 -7.20
C GLU A 159 -25.08 8.31 -8.37
N GLU A 160 -26.03 7.39 -8.16
CA GLU A 160 -27.01 7.00 -9.20
C GLU A 160 -28.03 8.11 -9.52
N SER A 161 -28.07 9.20 -8.73
CA SER A 161 -29.01 10.33 -8.93
C SER A 161 -28.48 11.47 -9.80
N HIS A 162 -27.16 11.54 -10.04
CA HIS A 162 -26.53 12.67 -10.74
C HIS A 162 -26.15 12.35 -12.19
N VAL A 163 -25.88 11.09 -12.54
CA VAL A 163 -25.58 10.71 -13.94
C VAL A 163 -26.84 10.66 -14.81
N LYS A 164 -28.02 10.49 -14.22
CA LYS A 164 -29.30 10.49 -14.97
C LYS A 164 -29.80 11.87 -15.38
N ARG A 165 -29.18 12.97 -14.94
CA ARG A 165 -29.68 14.34 -15.23
C ARG A 165 -29.03 15.00 -16.45
N CYS A 166 -27.98 14.39 -17.01
CA CYS A 166 -27.28 14.93 -18.19
C CYS A 166 -27.67 14.27 -19.52
N HIS A 167 -28.60 13.30 -19.52
CA HIS A 167 -29.04 12.61 -20.75
C HIS A 167 -30.44 13.00 -21.25
N GLU A 168 -31.12 13.96 -20.62
CA GLU A 168 -32.47 14.39 -21.03
C GLU A 168 -32.53 15.82 -21.61
N SER A 169 -31.40 16.49 -21.86
CA SER A 169 -31.40 17.84 -22.46
C SER A 169 -31.12 17.91 -23.97
N ASP A 170 -30.86 16.78 -24.65
CA ASP A 170 -30.50 16.74 -26.08
C ASP A 170 -31.56 16.08 -26.98
N ALA A 171 -32.85 16.15 -26.61
CA ALA A 171 -33.96 15.74 -27.47
C ALA A 171 -34.94 16.90 -27.66
N GLY A 172 -34.55 17.86 -28.49
CA GLY A 172 -35.37 19.04 -28.79
C GLY A 172 -34.98 19.70 -30.11
N SER A 173 -34.74 18.93 -31.16
CA SER A 173 -34.77 19.45 -32.53
C SER A 173 -36.08 19.04 -33.20
N GLN A 174 -36.92 20.03 -33.49
CA GLN A 174 -37.87 19.94 -34.60
C GLN A 174 -38.04 21.34 -35.17
N THR A 175 -37.24 21.59 -36.19
CA THR A 175 -37.46 22.57 -37.24
C THR A 175 -38.55 22.08 -38.19
N ASP A 176 -39.24 23.06 -38.79
CA ASP A 176 -39.91 23.10 -40.10
C ASP A 176 -41.44 23.27 -40.07
N PRO A 177 -42.03 23.91 -41.10
CA PRO A 177 -41.51 24.87 -42.08
C PRO A 177 -42.14 26.28 -41.98
#